data_AF-A0A1W9Z9H8-F1
#
_entry.id   AF-A0A1W9Z9H8-F1
#
_cell.length_a   1.000
_cell.length_b   1.000
_cell.length_c   1.000
_cell.angle_alpha   90.00
_cell.angle_beta   90.00
_cell.angle_gamma   90.00
#
_symmetry.space_group_name_H-M   'P 1'
#
loop_
_entity.id
_entity.type
_entity.pdbx_description
1 polymer ?
#
loop_
_entity_poly.entity_id
_entity_poly.type
_entity_poly.pdbx_seq_one_letter_code
_entity_poly.pdbx_strand_id
1 'polypeptide(L)'
;MTGHPDVEAPVGAKRIAGWDGGARLFDGREWTVDSVNGGSDITVSIHGLQYADGRVVSRVAVGGLCPDWPITSQGARRLARALIAAADAAENPDEARR
;
A
#
# COMPACT_ATOMS: atom_id res chain seq x y z
N MET A 1 -27.62 1.33 9.11
CA MET A 1 -26.51 0.69 8.37
C MET A 1 -25.70 -0.11 9.37
N THR A 2 -26.08 -1.36 9.54
CA THR A 2 -25.36 -2.33 10.37
C THR A 2 -24.14 -2.78 9.58
N GLY A 3 -22.94 -2.48 10.07
CA GLY A 3 -21.72 -3.02 9.48
C GLY A 3 -21.82 -4.55 9.42
N HIS A 4 -21.34 -5.16 8.34
CA HIS A 4 -21.25 -6.61 8.23
C HIS A 4 -20.16 -7.09 9.20
N PRO A 5 -20.49 -7.61 10.40
CA PRO A 5 -19.54 -7.80 11.48
C PRO A 5 -18.63 -9.02 11.27
N ASP A 6 -19.03 -9.95 10.38
CA ASP A 6 -18.40 -11.26 10.23
C ASP A 6 -17.27 -11.31 9.18
N VAL A 7 -16.94 -10.19 8.53
CA VAL A 7 -15.86 -10.16 7.54
C VAL A 7 -14.55 -9.79 8.23
N GLU A 8 -13.66 -10.78 8.36
CA GLU A 8 -12.33 -10.61 8.95
C GLU A 8 -11.52 -9.52 8.25
N ALA A 9 -10.60 -8.90 9.00
CA ALA A 9 -9.67 -7.93 8.45
C ALA A 9 -8.80 -8.56 7.36
N PRO A 10 -8.49 -7.83 6.25
CA PRO A 10 -7.55 -8.32 5.26
C PRO A 10 -6.18 -8.56 5.91
N VAL A 11 -5.55 -9.68 5.56
CA VAL A 11 -4.21 -10.01 6.03
C VAL A 11 -3.24 -8.88 5.65
N GLY A 12 -2.41 -8.47 6.61
CA GLY A 12 -1.42 -7.41 6.40
C GLY A 12 -1.95 -5.98 6.50
N ALA A 13 -3.25 -5.78 6.72
CA ALA A 13 -3.82 -4.46 6.99
C ALA A 13 -3.24 -3.87 8.29
N LYS A 14 -2.73 -2.64 8.19
CA LYS A 14 -2.23 -1.83 9.31
C LYS A 14 -3.28 -0.87 9.82
N ARG A 15 -4.10 -0.34 8.92
CA ARG A 15 -5.23 0.52 9.24
C ARG A 15 -6.42 0.13 8.41
N ILE A 16 -7.61 0.15 9.02
CA ILE A 16 -8.87 -0.19 8.35
C ILE A 16 -9.86 0.93 8.67
N ALA A 17 -10.47 1.48 7.62
CA ALA A 17 -11.52 2.47 7.74
C ALA A 17 -12.86 1.82 8.10
N GLY A 18 -13.81 2.64 8.53
CA GLY A 18 -15.21 2.21 8.67
C GLY A 18 -15.79 1.76 7.32
N TRP A 19 -16.85 0.96 7.40
CA TRP A 19 -17.64 0.61 6.22
C TRP A 19 -18.33 1.86 5.66
N ASP A 20 -18.23 2.03 4.35
CA ASP A 20 -18.98 3.01 3.58
C ASP A 20 -19.74 2.27 2.46
N GLY A 21 -21.05 2.16 2.63
CA GLY A 21 -21.89 1.27 1.82
C GLY A 21 -21.42 -0.20 1.91
N GLY A 22 -21.07 -0.78 0.77
CA GLY A 22 -20.66 -2.18 0.64
C GLY A 22 -19.15 -2.44 0.69
N ALA A 23 -18.33 -1.42 0.96
CA ALA A 23 -16.87 -1.54 0.99
C ALA A 23 -16.25 -0.75 2.15
N ARG A 24 -15.02 -1.12 2.52
CA ARG A 24 -14.16 -0.34 3.43
C ARG A 24 -12.75 -0.25 2.85
N LEU A 25 -12.08 0.85 3.14
CA LEU A 25 -10.68 1.05 2.79
C LEU A 25 -9.77 0.43 3.85
N PHE A 26 -8.59 -0.01 3.44
CA PHE A 26 -7.51 -0.34 4.35
C PHE A 26 -6.16 0.09 3.78
N ASP A 27 -5.23 0.37 4.67
CA ASP A 27 -3.83 0.61 4.37
C ASP A 27 -3.01 -0.59 4.86
N GLY A 28 -2.13 -1.09 4.01
CA GLY A 28 -1.22 -2.19 4.28
C GLY A 28 0.17 -1.70 4.70
N ARG A 29 1.20 -2.43 4.27
CA ARG A 29 2.60 -2.08 4.53
C ARG A 29 3.01 -0.84 3.73
N GLU A 30 3.93 -0.08 4.30
CA GLU A 30 4.57 1.08 3.70
C GLU A 30 6.10 0.89 3.66
N TRP A 31 6.73 1.44 2.63
CA TRP A 31 8.16 1.52 2.42
C TRP A 31 8.52 2.96 2.10
N THR A 32 9.45 3.53 2.85
CA THR A 32 10.02 4.85 2.58
C THR A 32 11.32 4.70 1.80
N VAL A 33 11.45 5.45 0.72
CA VAL A 33 12.68 5.58 -0.06
C VAL A 33 13.17 7.02 0.08
N ASP A 34 14.21 7.20 0.87
CA ASP A 34 14.78 8.51 1.18
C ASP A 34 15.19 9.26 -0.08
N SER A 35 14.84 10.55 -0.12
CA SER A 35 15.33 11.43 -1.17
C SER A 35 16.78 11.83 -0.92
N VAL A 36 17.68 11.45 -1.82
CA VAL A 36 19.13 11.74 -1.69
C VAL A 36 19.47 13.21 -1.96
N ASN A 37 18.53 13.99 -2.52
CA ASN A 37 18.75 15.36 -2.97
C ASN A 37 17.92 16.40 -2.18
N GLY A 38 17.45 16.05 -0.97
CA GLY A 38 16.66 16.98 -0.14
C GLY A 38 15.23 17.24 -0.65
N GLY A 39 14.74 16.39 -1.56
CA GLY A 39 13.33 16.36 -1.93
C GLY A 39 12.47 15.66 -0.90
N SER A 40 11.15 15.66 -1.10
CA SER A 40 10.23 14.84 -0.31
C SER A 40 10.60 13.36 -0.44
N ASP A 41 10.50 12.63 0.67
CA ASP A 41 10.66 11.17 0.64
C ASP A 41 9.60 10.52 -0.24
N ILE A 42 10.00 9.45 -0.91
CA ILE A 42 9.10 8.69 -1.77
C ILE A 42 8.50 7.57 -0.92
N THR A 43 7.19 7.56 -0.82
CA THR A 43 6.46 6.53 -0.08
C THR A 43 5.85 5.55 -1.08
N VAL A 44 6.13 4.26 -0.89
CA VAL A 44 5.40 3.18 -1.55
C VAL A 44 4.53 2.53 -0.49
N SER A 45 3.23 2.39 -0.74
CA SER A 45 2.30 1.80 0.22
C SER A 45 1.31 0.88 -0.47
N ILE A 46 0.69 -0.03 0.29
CA ILE A 46 -0.45 -0.81 -0.18
C ILE A 46 -1.73 -0.13 0.29
N HIS A 47 -2.61 0.23 -0.64
CA HIS A 47 -3.95 0.70 -0.34
C HIS A 47 -4.94 -0.30 -0.92
N GLY A 48 -5.97 -0.67 -0.18
CA GLY A 48 -6.93 -1.64 -0.66
C GLY A 48 -8.37 -1.34 -0.28
N LEU A 49 -9.27 -2.00 -1.01
CA LEU A 49 -10.69 -2.06 -0.72
C LEU A 49 -11.03 -3.49 -0.30
N GLN A 50 -11.80 -3.61 0.76
CA GLN A 50 -12.48 -4.84 1.12
C GLN A 50 -13.99 -4.66 0.95
N TYR A 51 -14.63 -5.61 0.27
CA TYR A 51 -16.07 -5.65 0.07
C TYR A 51 -16.74 -6.54 1.12
N ALA A 52 -18.02 -6.30 1.36
CA ALA A 52 -18.82 -7.07 2.32
C ALA A 52 -19.01 -8.56 1.94
N ASP A 53 -18.78 -8.91 0.67
CA ASP A 53 -18.78 -10.29 0.17
C ASP A 53 -17.46 -11.03 0.43
N GLY A 54 -16.51 -10.39 1.13
CA GLY A 54 -15.19 -10.96 1.44
C GLY A 54 -14.14 -10.71 0.36
N ARG A 55 -14.50 -10.15 -0.80
CA ARG A 55 -13.52 -9.81 -1.84
C ARG A 55 -12.59 -8.69 -1.37
N VAL A 56 -11.30 -8.85 -1.65
CA VAL A 56 -10.26 -7.85 -1.36
C VAL A 56 -9.57 -7.45 -2.66
N VAL A 57 -9.34 -6.15 -2.83
CA VAL A 57 -8.57 -5.58 -3.93
C VAL A 57 -7.47 -4.71 -3.35
N SER A 58 -6.22 -5.12 -3.55
CA SER A 58 -5.02 -4.37 -3.14
C SER A 58 -4.41 -3.63 -4.33
N ARG A 59 -3.88 -2.45 -4.08
CA ARG A 59 -3.13 -1.65 -5.06
C ARG A 59 -1.88 -1.08 -4.43
N VAL A 60 -0.82 -0.97 -5.24
CA VAL A 60 0.38 -0.23 -4.85
C VAL A 60 0.16 1.25 -5.14
N ALA A 61 0.31 2.09 -4.12
CA ALA A 61 0.28 3.54 -4.20
C ALA A 61 1.71 4.09 -4.07
N VAL A 62 2.00 5.15 -4.83
CA VAL A 62 3.29 5.83 -4.80
C VAL A 62 3.05 7.32 -4.57
N GLY A 63 3.68 7.87 -3.55
CA GLY A 63 3.66 9.30 -3.21
C GLY A 63 5.07 9.90 -3.30
N GLY A 64 5.13 11.23 -3.35
CA GLY A 64 6.41 11.96 -3.26
C GLY A 64 7.22 12.05 -4.56
N LEU A 65 6.72 11.51 -5.68
CA LEU A 65 7.33 11.73 -7.00
C LEU A 65 6.80 13.03 -7.62
N CYS A 66 7.72 13.98 -7.88
CA CYS A 66 7.43 15.21 -8.59
C CYS A 66 8.39 15.36 -9.78
N PRO A 67 7.91 15.67 -11.01
CA PRO A 67 8.79 15.86 -12.17
C PRO A 67 9.87 16.93 -11.97
N ASP A 68 9.57 17.96 -11.16
CA ASP A 68 10.50 19.06 -10.88
C ASP A 68 11.65 18.63 -9.94
N TRP A 69 11.56 17.44 -9.33
CA TRP A 69 12.47 16.91 -8.32
C TRP A 69 12.95 15.51 -8.74
N PRO A 70 13.77 15.42 -9.81
CA PRO A 70 14.15 14.14 -10.38
C PRO A 70 15.00 13.33 -9.40
N ILE A 71 14.75 12.01 -9.39
CA ILE A 71 15.52 11.05 -8.59
C ILE A 71 16.82 10.67 -9.28
N THR A 72 17.83 10.30 -8.48
CA THR A 72 19.08 9.74 -9.00
C THR A 72 18.86 8.33 -9.54
N SER A 73 19.76 7.84 -10.40
CA SER A 73 19.71 6.45 -10.87
C SER A 73 19.80 5.43 -9.72
N GLN A 74 20.48 5.77 -8.63
CA GLN A 74 20.50 4.93 -7.43
C GLN A 74 19.14 4.93 -6.73
N GLY A 75 18.50 6.10 -6.60
CA GLY A 75 17.13 6.25 -6.08
C GLY A 75 16.11 5.46 -6.90
N ALA A 76 16.18 5.56 -8.23
CA ALA A 76 15.33 4.79 -9.14
C ALA A 76 15.45 3.27 -8.92
N ARG A 77 16.67 2.76 -8.72
CA ARG A 77 16.89 1.34 -8.42
C ARG A 77 16.36 0.93 -7.04
N ARG A 78 16.44 1.81 -6.03
CA ARG A 78 15.84 1.55 -4.71
C ARG A 78 14.31 1.52 -4.82
N LEU A 79 13.72 2.49 -5.50
CA LEU A 79 12.29 2.56 -5.76
C LEU A 79 11.79 1.33 -6.52
N ALA A 80 12.49 0.90 -7.57
CA ALA A 80 12.13 -0.31 -8.31
C ALA A 80 12.06 -1.55 -7.40
N ARG A 81 13.00 -1.72 -6.47
CA ARG A 81 12.97 -2.82 -5.49
C ARG A 81 11.81 -2.70 -4.51
N ALA A 82 11.51 -1.49 -4.05
CA ALA A 82 10.36 -1.25 -3.17
C ALA A 82 9.03 -1.55 -3.90
N LEU A 83 8.92 -1.19 -5.17
CA LEU A 83 7.74 -1.49 -6.00
C LEU A 83 7.54 -2.98 -6.22
N ILE A 84 8.61 -3.73 -6.51
CA ILE A 84 8.55 -5.19 -6.62
C ILE A 84 8.07 -5.81 -5.30
N ALA A 85 8.71 -5.44 -4.18
CA ALA A 85 8.32 -5.95 -2.87
C ALA A 85 6.86 -5.59 -2.48
N ALA A 86 6.39 -4.40 -2.90
CA ALA A 86 5.00 -4.00 -2.66
C ALA A 86 4.01 -4.76 -3.54
N ALA A 87 4.37 -5.06 -4.79
CA ALA A 87 3.56 -5.88 -5.67
C ALA A 87 3.45 -7.31 -5.14
N ASP A 88 4.58 -7.92 -4.77
CA ASP A 88 4.63 -9.26 -4.19
C ASP A 88 3.76 -9.35 -2.92
N ALA A 89 3.82 -8.35 -2.04
CA ALA A 89 3.02 -8.29 -0.82
C ALA A 89 1.53 -8.01 -1.08
N ALA A 90 1.18 -7.33 -2.17
CA ALA A 90 -0.21 -7.10 -2.56
C ALA A 90 -0.86 -8.36 -3.14
N GLU A 91 -0.08 -9.18 -3.85
CA GLU A 91 -0.51 -10.46 -4.43
C GLU A 91 -0.51 -11.59 -3.40
N ASN A 92 0.47 -11.62 -2.49
CA ASN A 92 0.68 -12.68 -1.50
C ASN A 92 0.81 -12.10 -0.08
N PRO A 93 -0.28 -11.63 0.54
CA PRO A 93 -0.24 -10.99 1.86
C PRO A 93 0.25 -11.91 3.00
N ASP A 94 0.24 -13.24 2.81
CA ASP A 94 0.73 -14.22 3.79
C ASP A 94 2.25 -14.43 3.80
N GLU A 95 2.96 -14.16 2.70
CA GLU A 95 4.43 -14.33 2.64
C GLU A 95 5.21 -13.17 3.27
N ALA A 96 4.58 -12.01 3.45
CA ALA A 96 5.18 -10.82 4.06
C ALA A 96 5.47 -10.96 5.58
N ARG A 97 5.24 -12.15 6.16
CA ARG A 97 5.48 -12.51 7.57
C ARG A 97 6.88 -13.08 7.86
N ARG A 98 7.68 -13.43 6.84
CA ARG A 98 9.02 -13.99 7.01
C ARG A 98 10.12 -12.94 6.90
#